data_AF-A0AAU9WWG4-F1
#
_entry.id   AF-A0AAU9WWG4-F1
#
_cell.length_a   1.000
_cell.length_b   1.000
_cell.length_c   1.000
_cell.angle_alpha   90.00
_cell.angle_beta   90.00
_cell.angle_gamma   90.00
#
_symmetry.space_group_name_H-M   'P 1'
#
loop_
_entity.id
_entity.type
_entity.pdbx_description
1 polymer ?
#
loop_
_entity_poly.entity_id
_entity_poly.type
_entity_poly.pdbx_seq_one_letter_code
_entity_poly.pdbx_strand_id
1 'polypeptide(L)'
;MASAAPTALSTKETTNYARLCRLLVDIGTQALRDTFDAIHAPGNLHSVLAAKKPTLQSLRKQKVINHIQWGKLYPAILTSVSSRDFDTTLLMVLLRNLCGLTAPPTGWDAFPAITDLSKEADIARVKYFRNTVYGHAEKASVDDVKFNDYWRDIRDTLVRLGGVTYEAAIDNLRNECMDPEVEGHFLELLSQWKKDENSIKDQLDVITKNLEVLTSKDEVSSHALFLMVNKFFVPDQAPFGNRVHRENHGSSILGKLTGNVDLHSGQFTFKGRVISYNSRGRFHSFGEPWVYDASACDIESGISCKERGYHVRYDAVQNAVEKLKGMLKSEGLLYES
;
A
#
# COMPACT_ATOMS: atom_id res chain seq x y z
N MET A 1 41.76 5.65 -15.96
CA MET A 1 40.54 5.09 -15.34
C MET A 1 39.35 5.75 -16.02
N ALA A 2 38.63 5.04 -16.89
CA ALA A 2 37.42 5.57 -17.51
C ALA A 2 36.33 5.64 -16.43
N SER A 3 35.88 6.85 -16.09
CA SER A 3 34.75 7.05 -15.18
C SER A 3 33.49 6.60 -15.90
N ALA A 4 32.81 5.58 -15.36
CA ALA A 4 31.46 5.24 -15.80
C ALA A 4 30.54 6.45 -15.59
N ALA A 5 29.59 6.66 -16.51
CA ALA A 5 28.61 7.73 -16.38
C ALA A 5 27.76 7.50 -15.12
N PRO A 6 27.48 8.55 -14.31
CA PRO A 6 26.60 8.41 -13.16
C PRO A 6 25.21 7.99 -13.62
N THR A 7 24.71 6.87 -13.09
CA THR A 7 23.36 6.36 -13.35
C THR A 7 22.44 6.81 -12.21
N ALA A 8 21.44 7.63 -12.52
CA ALA A 8 20.50 8.18 -11.55
C ALA A 8 19.11 7.51 -11.67
N LEU A 9 19.04 6.22 -11.38
CA LEU A 9 17.78 5.49 -11.34
C LEU A 9 17.10 5.67 -9.98
N SER A 10 15.79 5.90 -10.00
CA SER A 10 14.98 5.90 -8.79
C SER A 10 14.78 4.45 -8.33
N THR A 11 15.10 4.18 -7.07
CA THR A 11 14.90 2.87 -6.43
C THR A 11 14.12 3.05 -5.12
N LYS A 12 13.77 1.94 -4.49
CA LYS A 12 13.16 1.97 -3.16
C LYS A 12 14.07 2.66 -2.14
N GLU A 13 15.37 2.41 -2.21
CA GLU A 13 16.36 2.98 -1.30
C GLU A 13 16.55 4.48 -1.48
N THR A 14 16.46 5.00 -2.71
CA THR A 14 16.49 6.45 -2.96
C THR A 14 15.21 7.11 -2.45
N THR A 15 14.08 6.42 -2.54
CA THR A 15 12.79 6.85 -1.97
C THR A 15 12.86 6.89 -0.43
N ASN A 16 13.41 5.86 0.20
CA ASN A 16 13.63 5.81 1.65
C ASN A 16 14.51 6.97 2.14
N TYR A 17 15.61 7.24 1.43
CA TYR A 17 16.47 8.40 1.70
C TYR A 17 15.68 9.71 1.64
N ALA A 18 14.91 9.93 0.57
CA ALA A 18 14.12 11.14 0.39
C ALA A 18 13.05 11.31 1.50
N ARG A 19 12.43 10.22 1.95
CA ARG A 19 11.50 10.23 3.10
C ARG A 19 12.18 10.65 4.39
N LEU A 20 13.37 10.12 4.69
CA LEU A 20 14.13 10.53 5.88
C LEU A 20 14.56 12.00 5.81
N CYS A 21 14.94 12.48 4.63
CA CYS A 21 15.23 13.90 4.40
C CYS A 21 14.01 14.77 4.71
N ARG A 22 12.83 14.44 4.17
CA ARG A 22 11.58 15.18 4.47
C ARG A 22 11.22 15.11 5.95
N LEU A 23 11.35 13.95 6.59
CA LEU A 23 11.09 13.80 8.02
C LEU A 23 11.97 14.74 8.87
N LEU A 24 13.26 14.84 8.56
CA LEU A 24 14.18 15.69 9.30
C LEU A 24 14.05 17.19 8.95
N VAL A 25 13.88 17.51 7.67
CA VAL A 25 13.84 18.90 7.18
C VAL A 25 12.50 19.56 7.44
N ASP A 26 11.39 18.87 7.20
CA ASP A 26 10.05 19.45 7.38
C ASP A 26 9.64 19.32 8.84
N ILE A 27 9.43 18.08 9.28
CA ILE A 27 8.88 17.77 10.60
C ILE A 27 9.90 18.07 11.71
N GLY A 28 11.16 17.65 11.52
CA GLY A 28 12.23 17.87 12.49
C GLY A 28 12.52 19.36 12.73
N THR A 29 12.55 20.17 11.67
CA THR A 29 12.70 21.62 11.82
C THR A 29 11.50 22.24 12.52
N GLN A 30 10.28 21.78 12.24
CA GLN A 30 9.09 22.27 12.94
C GLN A 30 9.14 21.94 14.44
N ALA A 31 9.52 20.73 14.83
CA ALA A 31 9.64 20.35 16.24
C ALA A 31 10.69 21.19 16.99
N LEU A 32 11.83 21.46 16.36
CA LEU A 32 12.85 22.36 16.91
C LEU A 32 12.36 23.80 17.02
N ARG A 33 11.59 24.27 16.04
CA ARG A 33 11.01 25.61 16.02
C ARG A 33 10.00 25.77 17.15
N ASP A 34 9.08 24.82 17.31
CA ASP A 34 8.07 24.86 18.36
C ASP A 34 8.73 24.80 19.74
N THR A 35 9.80 24.01 19.88
CA THR A 35 10.63 24.00 21.10
C THR A 35 11.27 25.37 21.36
N PHE A 36 11.81 26.01 20.32
CA PHE A 36 12.42 27.34 20.45
C PHE A 36 11.37 28.41 20.78
N ASP A 37 10.24 28.42 20.10
CA ASP A 37 9.15 29.40 20.27
C ASP A 37 8.44 29.25 21.62
N ALA A 38 8.44 28.04 22.20
CA ALA A 38 7.96 27.79 23.56
C ALA A 38 8.87 28.44 24.63
N ILE A 39 10.17 28.60 24.34
CA ILE A 39 11.14 29.26 25.24
C ILE A 39 11.16 30.76 24.98
N HIS A 40 11.12 31.16 23.71
CA HIS A 40 11.15 32.55 23.27
C HIS A 40 9.92 32.84 22.40
N ALA A 41 8.89 33.44 23.00
CA ALA A 41 7.66 33.78 22.29
C ALA A 41 7.96 34.59 21.00
N PRO A 42 7.37 34.22 19.84
CA PRO A 42 7.69 34.84 18.55
C PRO A 42 7.59 36.36 18.52
N GLY A 43 6.61 36.95 19.23
CA GLY A 43 6.43 38.41 19.31
C GLY A 43 7.62 39.15 19.95
N ASN A 44 8.38 38.47 20.82
CA ASN A 44 9.50 39.05 21.55
C ASN A 44 10.87 38.67 20.95
N LEU A 45 10.88 37.94 19.82
CA LEU A 45 12.10 37.40 19.22
C LEU A 45 13.15 38.48 18.94
N HIS A 46 12.75 39.61 18.38
CA HIS A 46 13.64 40.73 18.10
C HIS A 46 14.34 41.27 19.37
N SER A 47 13.64 41.33 20.51
CA SER A 47 14.20 41.76 21.79
C SER A 47 15.18 40.74 22.35
N VAL A 48 14.84 39.44 22.28
CA VAL A 48 15.72 38.33 22.70
C VAL A 48 17.02 38.34 21.90
N LEU A 49 16.93 38.50 20.58
CA LEU A 49 18.09 38.57 19.70
C LEU A 49 18.95 39.80 20.01
N ALA A 50 18.34 40.96 20.26
CA ALA A 50 19.07 42.15 20.66
C ALA A 50 19.85 41.95 21.97
N ALA A 51 19.24 41.32 22.98
CA ALA A 51 19.87 41.03 24.26
C ALA A 51 21.04 40.04 24.14
N LYS A 52 20.93 39.05 23.24
CA LYS A 52 21.95 38.01 23.02
C LYS A 52 22.91 38.32 21.87
N LYS A 53 22.89 39.56 21.35
CA LYS A 53 23.71 39.98 20.21
C LYS A 53 25.21 39.76 20.37
N PRO A 54 25.85 40.00 21.54
CA PRO A 54 27.28 39.73 21.71
C PRO A 54 27.64 38.25 21.49
N THR A 55 26.83 37.32 22.02
CA THR A 55 27.00 35.87 21.82
C THR A 55 26.87 35.50 20.34
N LEU A 56 25.84 36.01 19.67
CA LEU A 56 25.62 35.76 18.24
C LEU A 56 26.75 36.34 17.37
N GLN A 57 27.30 37.50 17.71
CA GLN A 57 28.46 38.08 17.03
C GLN A 57 29.72 37.21 17.19
N SER A 58 29.94 36.64 18.39
CA SER A 58 31.03 35.69 18.62
C SER A 58 30.88 34.44 17.74
N LEU A 59 29.69 33.86 17.68
CA LEU A 59 29.39 32.69 16.83
C LEU A 59 29.56 32.99 15.34
N ARG A 60 29.21 34.19 14.89
CA ARG A 60 29.48 34.65 13.52
C ARG A 60 30.98 34.74 13.24
N LYS A 61 31.77 35.31 14.16
CA LYS A 61 33.24 35.38 14.02
C LYS A 61 33.88 34.00 13.96
N GLN A 62 33.33 33.04 14.71
CA GLN A 62 33.74 31.63 14.69
C GLN A 62 33.24 30.86 13.46
N LYS A 63 32.52 31.52 12.53
CA LYS A 63 31.92 30.92 11.32
C LYS A 63 30.88 29.83 11.61
N VAL A 64 30.32 29.81 12.82
CA VAL A 64 29.19 28.91 13.17
C VAL A 64 27.90 29.43 12.54
N ILE A 65 27.71 30.75 12.50
CA ILE A 65 26.59 31.41 11.83
C ILE A 65 27.11 32.05 10.54
N ASN A 66 26.57 31.63 9.40
CA ASN A 66 26.96 32.17 8.09
C ASN A 66 26.25 33.51 7.79
N HIS A 67 26.65 34.17 6.68
CA HIS A 67 26.12 35.49 6.33
C HIS A 67 24.61 35.48 6.00
N ILE A 68 24.09 34.40 5.41
CA ILE A 68 22.67 34.23 5.07
C ILE A 68 21.84 34.12 6.35
N GLN A 69 22.27 33.23 7.26
CA GLN A 69 21.64 33.06 8.57
C GLN A 69 21.72 34.34 9.39
N TRP A 70 22.82 35.08 9.31
CA TRP A 70 22.94 36.38 9.97
C TRP A 70 21.91 37.39 9.46
N GLY A 71 21.69 37.44 8.14
CA GLY A 71 20.66 38.29 7.53
C GLY A 71 19.24 37.94 8.00
N LYS A 72 18.96 36.65 8.24
CA LYS A 72 17.69 36.20 8.83
C LYS A 72 17.53 36.61 10.29
N LEU A 73 18.61 36.61 11.08
CA LEU A 73 18.58 37.03 12.48
C LEU A 73 18.49 38.55 12.66
N TYR A 74 19.12 39.31 11.75
CA TYR A 74 19.16 40.78 11.79
C TYR A 74 18.74 41.37 10.44
N PRO A 75 17.45 41.27 10.08
CA PRO A 75 16.92 41.92 8.88
C PRO A 75 16.97 43.45 9.00
N ALA A 76 16.75 44.13 7.87
CA ALA A 76 16.71 45.60 7.83
C ALA A 76 15.64 46.19 8.77
N ILE A 77 14.49 45.52 8.87
CA ILE A 77 13.42 45.84 9.82
C ILE A 77 13.49 44.83 10.96
N LEU A 78 14.04 45.22 12.11
CA LEU A 78 14.31 44.28 13.21
C LEU A 78 13.07 43.53 13.71
N THR A 79 11.89 44.15 13.67
CA THR A 79 10.63 43.55 14.07
C THR A 79 10.07 42.55 13.07
N SER A 80 10.63 42.45 11.85
CA SER A 80 10.21 41.48 10.85
C SER A 80 10.87 40.11 11.01
N VAL A 81 11.76 39.94 12.00
CA VAL A 81 12.42 38.65 12.25
C VAL A 81 11.40 37.59 12.65
N SER A 82 11.51 36.40 12.05
CA SER A 82 10.59 35.29 12.30
C SER A 82 11.34 33.98 12.41
N SER A 83 11.00 33.17 13.41
CA SER A 83 11.53 31.81 13.59
C SER A 83 11.15 30.88 12.43
N ARG A 84 10.11 31.23 11.67
CA ARG A 84 9.66 30.50 10.46
C ARG A 84 10.73 30.46 9.38
N ASP A 85 11.58 31.48 9.30
CA ASP A 85 12.62 31.57 8.29
C ASP A 85 13.90 30.81 8.68
N PHE A 86 13.98 30.31 9.92
CA PHE A 86 15.16 29.63 10.42
C PHE A 86 15.21 28.18 9.93
N ASP A 87 16.36 27.82 9.37
CA ASP A 87 16.68 26.44 9.01
C ASP A 87 17.02 25.60 10.25
N THR A 88 17.04 24.28 10.09
CA THR A 88 17.35 23.30 11.14
C THR A 88 18.66 23.62 11.87
N THR A 89 19.69 24.03 11.13
CA THR A 89 21.04 24.28 11.67
C THR A 89 21.04 25.53 12.54
N LEU A 90 20.39 26.59 12.05
CA LEU A 90 20.24 27.83 12.80
C LEU A 90 19.44 27.59 14.08
N LEU A 91 18.32 26.89 14.02
CA LEU A 91 17.51 26.55 15.21
C LEU A 91 18.32 25.79 16.27
N MET A 92 19.11 24.79 15.87
CA MET A 92 19.99 24.05 16.80
C MET A 92 21.03 24.97 17.46
N VAL A 93 21.64 25.89 16.70
CA VAL A 93 22.60 26.87 17.24
C VAL A 93 21.92 27.80 18.25
N LEU A 94 20.70 28.27 17.94
CA LEU A 94 19.96 29.15 18.84
C LEU A 94 19.51 28.41 20.12
N LEU A 95 19.00 27.18 20.01
CA LEU A 95 18.63 26.36 21.16
C LEU A 95 19.82 26.13 22.10
N ARG A 96 20.98 25.75 21.56
CA ARG A 96 22.19 25.50 22.33
C ARG A 96 22.73 26.73 23.06
N ASN A 97 22.60 27.93 22.47
CA ASN A 97 23.33 29.11 22.95
C ASN A 97 22.45 30.19 23.60
N LEU A 98 21.16 30.25 23.26
CA LEU A 98 20.26 31.33 23.69
C LEU A 98 19.18 30.85 24.67
N CYS A 99 18.90 29.55 24.73
CA CYS A 99 17.76 29.01 25.48
C CYS A 99 18.12 28.50 26.88
N GLY A 100 19.38 28.66 27.32
CA GLY A 100 19.81 28.23 28.66
C GLY A 100 19.81 26.70 28.84
N LEU A 101 19.79 25.94 27.75
CA LEU A 101 19.82 24.48 27.76
C LEU A 101 21.22 23.98 28.13
N THR A 102 21.29 22.93 28.95
CA THR A 102 22.56 22.33 29.36
C THR A 102 22.97 21.25 28.36
N ALA A 103 24.25 21.17 28.03
CA ALA A 103 24.72 20.13 27.13
C ALA A 103 24.42 18.74 27.71
N PRO A 104 23.97 17.76 26.90
CA PRO A 104 23.90 16.37 27.32
C PRO A 104 25.28 15.89 27.81
N PRO A 105 25.37 14.84 28.63
CA PRO A 105 26.65 14.31 29.12
C PRO A 105 27.65 13.96 28.00
N THR A 106 27.15 13.54 26.84
CA THR A 106 27.94 13.23 25.63
C THR A 106 28.31 14.47 24.81
N GLY A 107 27.79 15.65 25.16
CA GLY A 107 27.87 16.88 24.38
C GLY A 107 26.85 16.95 23.24
N TRP A 108 26.87 18.08 22.51
CA TRP A 108 25.94 18.39 21.42
C TRP A 108 26.33 17.79 20.05
N ASP A 109 27.50 17.17 19.98
CA ASP A 109 28.16 16.77 18.73
C ASP A 109 28.30 15.24 18.61
N ALA A 110 28.09 14.50 19.70
CA ALA A 110 28.08 13.04 19.74
C ALA A 110 26.64 12.50 19.84
N PHE A 111 26.45 11.24 19.44
CA PHE A 111 25.16 10.57 19.61
C PHE A 111 24.84 10.34 21.09
N PRO A 112 23.72 10.85 21.61
CA PRO A 112 23.37 10.69 23.02
C PRO A 112 23.06 9.24 23.41
N ALA A 113 23.27 8.88 24.67
CA ALA A 113 22.93 7.57 25.20
C ALA A 113 21.44 7.28 25.05
N ILE A 114 21.04 6.08 24.65
CA ILE A 114 19.63 5.71 24.39
C ILE A 114 18.74 5.94 25.63
N THR A 115 19.31 5.81 26.84
CA THR A 115 18.62 6.04 28.12
C THR A 115 18.40 7.51 28.45
N ASP A 116 19.09 8.44 27.80
CA ASP A 116 18.96 9.89 28.04
C ASP A 116 17.79 10.45 27.24
N LEU A 117 16.58 10.42 27.81
CA LEU A 117 15.36 10.92 27.17
C LEU A 117 15.12 12.41 27.44
N SER A 118 16.17 13.17 27.80
CA SER A 118 16.06 14.61 27.99
C SER A 118 15.81 15.35 26.68
N LYS A 119 15.22 16.55 26.78
CA LYS A 119 14.97 17.44 25.64
C LYS A 119 16.27 17.82 24.93
N GLU A 120 17.31 18.09 25.70
CA GLU A 120 18.63 18.45 25.20
C GLU A 120 19.30 17.30 24.44
N ALA A 121 19.13 16.06 24.93
CA ALA A 121 19.56 14.88 24.21
C ALA A 121 18.76 14.68 22.93
N ASP A 122 17.44 14.89 22.93
CA ASP A 122 16.62 14.78 21.72
C ASP A 122 16.99 15.85 20.67
N ILE A 123 17.30 17.09 21.06
CA ILE A 123 17.84 18.12 20.15
C ILE A 123 19.18 17.65 19.53
N ALA A 124 20.07 17.05 20.34
CA ALA A 124 21.33 16.50 19.84
C ALA A 124 21.12 15.29 18.91
N ARG A 125 20.11 14.43 19.16
CA ARG A 125 19.73 13.32 18.27
C ARG A 125 19.26 13.81 16.92
N VAL A 126 18.39 14.82 16.86
CA VAL A 126 17.93 15.39 15.58
C VAL A 126 19.14 15.89 14.76
N LYS A 127 20.11 16.53 15.41
CA LYS A 127 21.35 16.96 14.76
C LYS A 127 22.18 15.80 14.25
N TYR A 128 22.34 14.76 15.06
CA TYR A 128 23.06 13.55 14.66
C TYR A 128 22.41 12.92 13.42
N PHE A 129 21.09 12.68 13.45
CA PHE A 129 20.39 12.09 12.31
C PHE A 129 20.46 12.96 11.06
N ARG A 130 20.30 14.28 11.19
CA ARG A 130 20.51 15.25 10.11
C ARG A 130 21.89 15.08 9.45
N ASN A 131 22.93 15.02 10.26
CA ASN A 131 24.30 14.88 9.77
C ASN A 131 24.54 13.52 9.13
N THR A 132 24.06 12.45 9.75
CA THR A 132 24.22 11.07 9.25
C THR A 132 23.41 10.81 7.98
N VAL A 133 22.15 11.26 7.94
CA VAL A 133 21.23 10.97 6.83
C VAL A 133 21.57 11.77 5.59
N TYR A 134 21.92 13.05 5.69
CA TYR A 134 22.21 13.86 4.49
C TYR A 134 23.38 14.84 4.63
N GLY A 135 23.77 15.24 5.84
CA GLY A 135 24.91 16.16 6.02
C GLY A 135 26.26 15.57 5.59
N HIS A 136 26.43 14.26 5.73
CA HIS A 136 27.65 13.51 5.41
C HIS A 136 27.34 12.21 4.65
N ALA A 137 26.19 12.14 4.00
CA ALA A 137 25.82 10.95 3.23
C ALA A 137 26.70 10.81 1.99
N GLU A 138 27.30 9.63 1.83
CA GLU A 138 28.07 9.29 0.62
C GLU A 138 27.17 9.05 -0.59
N LYS A 139 25.92 8.60 -0.34
CA LYS A 139 24.94 8.22 -1.35
C LYS A 139 23.55 8.68 -0.91
N ALA A 140 22.73 9.08 -1.87
CA ALA A 140 21.32 9.38 -1.67
C ALA A 140 20.46 8.10 -1.66
N SER A 141 20.86 7.08 -0.91
CA SER A 141 20.15 5.81 -0.80
C SER A 141 20.30 5.18 0.58
N VAL A 142 19.20 4.63 1.11
CA VAL A 142 19.16 3.97 2.42
C VAL A 142 18.41 2.65 2.29
N ASP A 143 19.05 1.56 2.68
CA ASP A 143 18.44 0.22 2.69
C ASP A 143 17.27 0.13 3.69
N ASP A 144 16.39 -0.84 3.49
CA ASP A 144 15.17 -0.98 4.29
C ASP A 144 15.43 -1.18 5.79
N VAL A 145 16.51 -1.86 6.16
CA VAL A 145 16.83 -2.13 7.58
C VAL A 145 17.20 -0.82 8.26
N LYS A 146 18.17 -0.09 7.69
CA LYS A 146 18.58 1.23 8.20
C LYS A 146 17.45 2.25 8.15
N PHE A 147 16.64 2.23 7.10
CA PHE A 147 15.48 3.11 6.98
C PHE A 147 14.53 2.89 8.14
N ASN A 148 14.17 1.64 8.45
CA ASN A 148 13.26 1.34 9.54
C ASN A 148 13.82 1.72 10.92
N ASP A 149 15.11 1.47 11.16
CA ASP A 149 15.77 1.87 12.40
C ASP A 149 15.83 3.39 12.57
N TYR A 150 16.29 4.11 11.56
CA TYR A 150 16.31 5.57 11.58
C TYR A 150 14.92 6.17 11.69
N TRP A 151 13.94 5.63 10.96
CA TRP A 151 12.56 6.11 11.02
C TRP A 151 11.99 6.00 12.42
N ARG A 152 12.15 4.84 13.08
CA ARG A 152 11.70 4.61 14.46
C ARG A 152 12.37 5.59 15.41
N ASP A 153 13.69 5.68 15.38
CA ASP A 153 14.43 6.48 16.36
C ASP A 153 14.18 7.98 16.16
N ILE A 154 14.06 8.45 14.91
CA ILE A 154 13.69 9.83 14.60
C ILE A 154 12.24 10.09 15.02
N ARG A 155 11.29 9.20 14.71
CA ARG A 155 9.89 9.33 15.14
C ARG A 155 9.80 9.52 16.65
N ASP A 156 10.40 8.62 17.42
CA ASP A 156 10.35 8.66 18.88
C ASP A 156 10.99 9.94 19.43
N THR A 157 12.11 10.39 18.82
CA THR A 157 12.78 11.65 19.17
C THR A 157 11.87 12.86 18.91
N LEU A 158 11.24 12.94 17.73
CA LEU A 158 10.40 14.07 17.36
C LEU A 158 9.09 14.12 18.16
N VAL A 159 8.51 12.96 18.49
CA VAL A 159 7.31 12.88 19.33
C VAL A 159 7.62 13.29 20.77
N ARG A 160 8.78 12.91 21.33
CA ARG A 160 9.20 13.41 22.64
C ARG A 160 9.47 14.91 22.64
N LEU A 161 10.03 15.44 21.56
CA LEU A 161 10.40 16.86 21.45
C LEU A 161 9.19 17.77 21.22
N GLY A 162 8.34 17.43 20.25
CA GLY A 162 7.20 18.24 19.81
C GLY A 162 5.84 17.79 20.35
N GLY A 163 5.76 16.61 20.96
CA GLY A 163 4.54 16.04 21.52
C GLY A 163 3.82 15.06 20.58
N VAL A 164 2.75 14.45 21.12
CA VAL A 164 1.95 13.39 20.46
C VAL A 164 1.27 13.84 19.16
N THR A 165 1.08 15.15 18.97
CA THR A 165 0.48 15.72 17.76
C THR A 165 1.30 15.44 16.50
N TYR A 166 2.60 15.15 16.65
CA TYR A 166 3.50 14.83 15.55
C TYR A 166 3.34 13.41 15.03
N GLU A 167 2.76 12.48 15.81
CA GLU A 167 2.67 11.07 15.42
C GLU A 167 1.93 10.87 14.10
N ALA A 168 0.72 11.44 13.98
CA ALA A 168 -0.09 11.31 12.78
C ALA A 168 0.60 11.89 11.54
N ALA A 169 1.26 13.05 11.68
CA ALA A 169 1.98 13.69 10.57
C ALA A 169 3.17 12.84 10.10
N ILE A 170 3.93 12.26 11.05
CA ILE A 170 5.05 11.37 10.75
C ILE A 170 4.54 10.09 10.09
N ASP A 171 3.54 9.43 10.68
CA ASP A 171 3.02 8.15 10.17
C ASP A 171 2.39 8.29 8.76
N ASN A 172 1.76 9.43 8.47
CA ASN A 172 1.31 9.77 7.12
C ASN A 172 2.48 9.93 6.14
N LEU A 173 3.52 10.69 6.51
CA LEU A 173 4.70 10.90 5.65
C LEU A 173 5.40 9.58 5.29
N ARG A 174 5.39 8.58 6.19
CA ARG A 174 6.01 7.28 5.93
C ARG A 174 5.41 6.57 4.70
N ASN A 175 4.10 6.73 4.53
CA ASN A 175 3.31 6.00 3.55
C ASN A 175 2.93 6.86 2.32
N GLU A 176 3.20 8.17 2.37
CA GLU A 176 2.91 9.09 1.28
C GLU A 176 3.59 8.64 -0.02
N CYS A 177 2.86 8.77 -1.14
CA CYS A 177 3.43 8.63 -2.47
C CYS A 177 4.40 9.80 -2.71
N MET A 178 5.62 9.51 -3.16
CA MET A 178 6.59 10.57 -3.46
C MET A 178 6.33 11.24 -4.82
N ASP A 179 5.38 10.72 -5.59
CA ASP A 179 4.94 11.26 -6.88
C ASP A 179 3.41 11.43 -6.89
N PRO A 180 2.90 12.67 -6.68
CA PRO A 180 1.47 12.92 -6.61
C PRO A 180 0.76 12.78 -7.97
N GLU A 181 1.48 12.92 -9.09
CA GLU A 181 0.89 12.75 -10.43
C GLU A 181 0.60 11.28 -10.70
N VAL A 182 1.56 10.41 -10.36
CA VAL A 182 1.41 8.96 -10.44
C VAL A 182 0.30 8.46 -9.53
N GLU A 183 0.22 8.98 -8.29
CA GLU A 183 -0.89 8.65 -7.38
C GLU A 183 -2.24 9.07 -7.96
N GLY A 184 -2.35 10.30 -8.48
CA GLY A 184 -3.55 10.80 -9.12
C GLY A 184 -4.00 9.92 -10.29
N HIS A 185 -3.07 9.53 -11.15
CA HIS A 185 -3.35 8.63 -12.28
C HIS A 185 -3.87 7.27 -11.81
N PHE A 186 -3.24 6.66 -10.79
CA PHE A 186 -3.71 5.39 -10.24
C PHE A 186 -5.09 5.51 -9.58
N LEU A 187 -5.36 6.59 -8.85
CA LEU A 187 -6.68 6.84 -8.26
C LEU A 187 -7.76 7.03 -9.33
N GLU A 188 -7.44 7.69 -10.44
CA GLU A 188 -8.34 7.82 -11.58
C GLU A 188 -8.65 6.46 -12.23
N LEU A 189 -7.62 5.63 -12.47
CA LEU A 189 -7.80 4.28 -12.98
C LEU A 189 -8.67 3.42 -12.05
N LEU A 190 -8.43 3.48 -10.73
CA LEU A 190 -9.25 2.77 -9.74
C LEU A 190 -10.70 3.25 -9.72
N SER A 191 -10.92 4.57 -9.88
CA SER A 191 -12.25 5.14 -10.00
C SER A 191 -12.96 4.66 -11.26
N GLN A 192 -12.25 4.60 -12.39
CA GLN A 192 -12.78 4.09 -13.65
C GLN A 192 -13.13 2.60 -13.54
N TRP A 193 -12.25 1.78 -12.99
CA TRP A 193 -12.53 0.36 -12.76
C TRP A 193 -13.74 0.13 -11.87
N LYS A 194 -13.93 0.95 -10.83
CA LYS A 194 -15.12 0.88 -9.98
C LYS A 194 -16.40 1.22 -10.75
N LYS A 195 -16.36 2.21 -11.66
CA LYS A 195 -17.49 2.54 -12.53
C LYS A 195 -17.79 1.39 -13.50
N ASP A 196 -16.76 0.81 -14.09
CA ASP A 196 -16.89 -0.30 -15.02
C ASP A 196 -17.47 -1.55 -14.31
N GLU A 197 -17.01 -1.85 -13.08
CA GLU A 197 -17.57 -2.94 -12.27
C GLU A 197 -19.04 -2.70 -11.92
N ASN A 198 -19.42 -1.48 -11.54
CA ASN A 198 -20.82 -1.13 -11.30
C ASN A 198 -21.66 -1.24 -12.58
N SER A 199 -21.15 -0.76 -13.72
CA SER A 199 -21.82 -0.85 -15.03
C SER A 199 -22.06 -2.30 -15.44
N ILE A 200 -21.05 -3.16 -15.30
CA ILE A 200 -21.16 -4.60 -15.57
C ILE A 200 -22.21 -5.24 -14.65
N LYS A 201 -22.23 -4.85 -13.37
CA LYS A 201 -23.22 -5.34 -12.41
C LYS A 201 -24.65 -4.92 -12.79
N ASP A 202 -24.85 -3.66 -13.16
CA ASP A 202 -26.16 -3.15 -13.58
C ASP A 202 -26.65 -3.86 -14.86
N GLN A 203 -25.76 -4.05 -15.84
CA GLN A 203 -26.06 -4.81 -17.05
C GLN A 203 -26.41 -6.27 -16.73
N LEU A 204 -25.69 -6.89 -15.80
CA LEU A 204 -25.95 -8.26 -15.36
C LEU A 204 -27.32 -8.38 -14.68
N ASP A 205 -27.71 -7.40 -13.85
CA ASP A 205 -29.03 -7.37 -13.20
C ASP A 205 -30.16 -7.22 -14.24
N VAL A 206 -29.97 -6.41 -15.29
CA VAL A 206 -30.93 -6.27 -16.40
C VAL A 206 -31.06 -7.58 -17.18
N ILE A 207 -29.94 -8.21 -17.54
CA ILE A 207 -29.94 -9.50 -18.24
C ILE A 207 -30.65 -10.55 -17.39
N THR A 208 -30.37 -10.59 -16.09
CA THR A 208 -31.00 -11.52 -15.13
C THR A 208 -32.52 -11.35 -15.13
N LYS A 209 -33.04 -10.12 -15.00
CA LYS A 209 -34.48 -9.84 -15.04
C LYS A 209 -35.13 -10.23 -16.37
N ASN A 210 -34.47 -9.93 -17.49
CA ASN A 210 -34.98 -10.29 -18.81
C ASN A 210 -35.07 -11.81 -18.98
N LEU A 211 -34.10 -12.55 -18.46
CA LEU A 211 -34.12 -14.01 -18.47
C LEU A 211 -35.26 -14.59 -17.61
N GLU A 212 -35.53 -14.02 -16.43
CA GLU A 212 -36.69 -14.40 -15.60
C GLU A 212 -38.04 -14.17 -16.33
N VAL A 213 -38.16 -13.08 -17.09
CA VAL A 213 -39.35 -12.84 -17.91
C VAL A 213 -39.47 -13.85 -19.06
N LEU A 214 -38.36 -14.27 -19.67
CA LEU A 214 -38.39 -15.26 -20.74
C LEU A 214 -38.72 -16.68 -20.25
N THR A 215 -38.26 -17.07 -19.05
CA THR A 215 -38.56 -18.39 -18.46
C THR A 215 -40.00 -18.52 -17.99
N SER A 216 -40.68 -17.42 -17.67
CA SER A 216 -42.12 -17.43 -17.32
C SER A 216 -43.07 -17.57 -18.52
N LYS A 217 -42.56 -17.56 -19.75
CA LYS A 217 -43.36 -17.66 -20.99
C LYS A 217 -43.34 -19.05 -21.65
N ASP A 218 -42.80 -20.08 -20.99
CA ASP A 218 -42.76 -21.49 -21.45
C ASP A 218 -42.18 -21.76 -22.87
N GLU A 219 -41.58 -20.77 -23.53
CA GLU A 219 -41.09 -20.91 -24.92
C GLU A 219 -39.61 -21.31 -25.05
N VAL A 220 -38.83 -21.35 -23.97
CA VAL A 220 -37.39 -21.65 -24.04
C VAL A 220 -37.01 -22.78 -23.09
N SER A 221 -36.56 -23.90 -23.66
CA SER A 221 -36.01 -25.04 -22.90
C SER A 221 -34.91 -24.55 -21.95
N SER A 222 -34.98 -24.93 -20.67
CA SER A 222 -34.00 -24.58 -19.63
C SER A 222 -32.55 -24.88 -20.05
N HIS A 223 -32.35 -25.83 -20.97
CA HIS A 223 -31.06 -26.15 -21.55
C HIS A 223 -30.54 -25.07 -22.52
N ALA A 224 -31.39 -24.47 -23.33
CA ALA A 224 -31.03 -23.38 -24.24
C ALA A 224 -30.68 -22.10 -23.46
N LEU A 225 -31.40 -21.83 -22.37
CA LEU A 225 -31.14 -20.70 -21.48
C LEU A 225 -29.79 -20.85 -20.75
N PHE A 226 -29.50 -22.06 -20.25
CA PHE A 226 -28.21 -22.41 -19.65
C PHE A 226 -27.02 -22.21 -20.60
N LEU A 227 -27.18 -22.58 -21.87
CA LEU A 227 -26.16 -22.38 -22.90
C LEU A 227 -25.98 -20.90 -23.27
N MET A 228 -27.05 -20.10 -23.28
CA MET A 228 -26.99 -18.68 -23.60
C MET A 228 -26.25 -17.88 -22.51
N VAL A 229 -26.58 -18.12 -21.23
CA VAL A 229 -25.93 -17.46 -20.09
C VAL A 229 -24.44 -17.80 -20.00
N ASN A 230 -24.07 -19.06 -20.24
CA ASN A 230 -22.68 -19.50 -20.19
C ASN A 230 -21.83 -18.99 -21.36
N LYS A 231 -22.43 -18.64 -22.51
CA LYS A 231 -21.69 -18.06 -23.66
C LYS A 231 -21.25 -16.61 -23.42
N PHE A 232 -21.96 -15.86 -22.57
CA PHE A 232 -21.60 -14.49 -22.20
C PHE A 232 -20.54 -14.40 -21.10
N PHE A 233 -20.30 -15.50 -20.35
CA PHE A 233 -19.35 -15.55 -19.24
C PHE A 233 -18.04 -16.27 -19.61
N VAL A 234 -17.53 -16.04 -20.82
CA VAL A 234 -16.13 -16.36 -21.16
C VAL A 234 -15.30 -15.14 -20.75
N PRO A 235 -14.45 -15.21 -19.71
CA PRO A 235 -13.55 -14.10 -19.44
C PRO A 235 -12.49 -14.09 -20.54
N ASP A 236 -12.50 -13.03 -21.33
CA ASP A 236 -11.42 -12.70 -22.25
C ASP A 236 -10.10 -12.67 -21.47
N GLN A 237 -9.07 -13.30 -22.02
CA GLN A 237 -7.74 -13.33 -21.43
C GLN A 237 -7.13 -11.93 -21.54
N ALA A 238 -6.77 -11.33 -20.41
CA ALA A 238 -5.84 -10.19 -20.39
C ALA A 238 -4.68 -10.45 -19.42
N PRO A 239 -3.45 -10.01 -19.79
CA PRO A 239 -2.21 -10.38 -19.13
C PRO A 239 -1.96 -9.50 -17.90
N PHE A 240 -1.02 -9.96 -17.07
CA PHE A 240 -0.51 -9.37 -15.84
C PHE A 240 -1.20 -9.81 -14.55
N GLY A 241 -0.44 -10.63 -13.81
CA GLY A 241 -0.82 -11.21 -12.54
C GLY A 241 -0.83 -10.19 -11.42
N ASN A 242 -1.91 -10.20 -10.65
CA ASN A 242 -1.90 -10.43 -9.21
C ASN A 242 -3.35 -10.63 -8.80
N ARG A 243 -3.72 -11.88 -8.50
CA ARG A 243 -5.10 -12.23 -8.15
C ARG A 243 -5.25 -12.19 -6.63
N VAL A 244 -5.69 -11.04 -6.12
CA VAL A 244 -6.29 -10.93 -4.78
C VAL A 244 -7.58 -11.75 -4.79
N HIS A 245 -7.81 -12.50 -3.70
CA HIS A 245 -9.02 -13.28 -3.45
C HIS A 245 -10.28 -12.45 -3.77
N ARG A 246 -10.95 -12.78 -4.87
CA ARG A 246 -12.27 -12.24 -5.21
C ARG A 246 -13.31 -13.19 -4.62
N GLU A 247 -14.10 -12.72 -3.67
CA GLU A 247 -15.32 -13.41 -3.27
C GLU A 247 -16.28 -13.44 -4.48
N ASN A 248 -16.68 -14.65 -4.84
CA ASN A 248 -17.41 -14.95 -6.06
C ASN A 248 -18.90 -14.57 -5.91
N HIS A 249 -19.24 -13.28 -6.07
CA HIS A 249 -20.64 -12.87 -6.11
C HIS A 249 -21.42 -13.43 -7.32
N GLY A 250 -20.73 -13.84 -8.39
CA GLY A 250 -21.32 -14.55 -9.53
C GLY A 250 -21.87 -15.94 -9.20
N SER A 251 -21.34 -16.60 -8.16
CA SER A 251 -21.87 -17.90 -7.67
C SER A 251 -23.26 -17.75 -7.04
N SER A 252 -23.58 -16.59 -6.46
CA SER A 252 -24.86 -16.35 -5.78
C SER A 252 -26.02 -16.19 -6.76
N ILE A 253 -25.78 -15.64 -7.95
CA ILE A 253 -26.83 -15.40 -8.96
C ILE A 253 -27.07 -16.66 -9.80
N LEU A 254 -26.00 -17.37 -10.19
CA LEU A 254 -26.13 -18.70 -10.81
C LEU A 254 -26.85 -19.68 -9.88
N GLY A 255 -26.53 -19.68 -8.58
CA GLY A 255 -27.22 -20.51 -7.59
C GLY A 255 -28.72 -20.20 -7.44
N LYS A 256 -29.15 -18.96 -7.72
CA LYS A 256 -30.57 -18.58 -7.70
C LYS A 256 -31.32 -18.99 -8.97
N LEU A 257 -30.65 -19.02 -10.13
CA LEU A 257 -31.28 -19.33 -11.42
C LEU A 257 -31.27 -20.84 -11.77
N THR A 258 -30.35 -21.63 -11.20
CA THR A 258 -30.23 -23.08 -11.47
C THR A 258 -30.64 -23.97 -10.30
N GLY A 259 -31.16 -23.40 -9.21
CA GLY A 259 -31.52 -24.15 -8.00
C GLY A 259 -30.28 -24.66 -7.27
N ASN A 260 -29.64 -23.79 -6.48
CA ASN A 260 -28.56 -24.08 -5.52
C ASN A 260 -27.63 -25.23 -5.93
N VAL A 261 -26.98 -25.08 -7.08
CA VAL A 261 -25.92 -25.99 -7.51
C VAL A 261 -24.59 -25.45 -6.99
N ASP A 262 -24.13 -26.00 -5.86
CA ASP A 262 -22.80 -25.73 -5.34
C ASP A 262 -21.75 -26.21 -6.37
N LEU A 263 -20.94 -25.28 -6.88
CA LEU A 263 -19.98 -25.55 -7.97
C LEU A 263 -18.77 -26.36 -7.49
N HIS A 264 -18.67 -26.61 -6.18
CA HIS A 264 -17.66 -27.50 -5.59
C HIS A 264 -18.06 -28.96 -5.70
N SER A 265 -19.31 -29.29 -5.36
CA SER A 265 -19.87 -30.63 -5.43
C SER A 265 -21.38 -30.55 -5.45
N GLY A 266 -22.02 -31.39 -6.27
CA GLY A 266 -23.48 -31.37 -6.40
C GLY A 266 -24.03 -32.70 -6.89
N GLN A 267 -25.34 -32.80 -6.86
CA GLN A 267 -26.07 -33.94 -7.41
C GLN A 267 -27.19 -33.44 -8.32
N PHE A 268 -27.44 -34.15 -9.42
CA PHE A 268 -28.57 -33.87 -10.30
C PHE A 268 -29.14 -35.18 -10.84
N THR A 269 -30.42 -35.16 -11.20
CA THR A 269 -31.08 -36.33 -11.78
C THR A 269 -31.02 -36.25 -13.31
N PHE A 270 -30.56 -37.31 -13.96
CA PHE A 270 -30.48 -37.43 -15.41
C PHE A 270 -31.11 -38.74 -15.87
N LYS A 271 -32.15 -38.65 -16.71
CA LYS A 271 -32.92 -39.82 -17.19
C LYS A 271 -33.32 -40.79 -16.07
N GLY A 272 -33.76 -40.24 -14.93
CA GLY A 272 -34.21 -41.00 -13.77
C GLY A 272 -33.10 -41.48 -12.83
N ARG A 273 -31.83 -41.17 -13.08
CA ARG A 273 -30.67 -41.62 -12.29
C ARG A 273 -29.97 -40.46 -11.60
N VAL A 274 -29.47 -40.67 -10.38
CA VAL A 274 -28.80 -39.60 -9.61
C VAL A 274 -27.30 -39.58 -9.91
N ILE A 275 -26.84 -38.49 -10.52
CA ILE A 275 -25.44 -38.22 -10.82
C ILE A 275 -24.87 -37.28 -9.77
N SER A 276 -23.84 -37.73 -9.06
CA SER A 276 -23.04 -36.91 -8.15
C SER A 276 -21.76 -36.46 -8.83
N TYR A 277 -21.35 -35.20 -8.62
CA TYR A 277 -20.07 -34.70 -9.09
C TYR A 277 -19.34 -33.89 -8.03
N ASN A 278 -18.03 -33.76 -8.17
CA ASN A 278 -17.15 -33.02 -7.27
C ASN A 278 -15.96 -32.44 -8.06
N SER A 279 -15.46 -31.27 -7.67
CA SER A 279 -14.29 -30.63 -8.26
C SER A 279 -13.34 -30.08 -7.21
N ARG A 280 -12.04 -30.20 -7.47
CA ARG A 280 -10.98 -29.71 -6.58
C ARG A 280 -9.90 -28.99 -7.38
N GLY A 281 -9.55 -27.79 -6.91
CA GLY A 281 -8.38 -27.06 -7.41
C GLY A 281 -7.09 -27.56 -6.76
N ARG A 282 -6.02 -27.63 -7.53
CA ARG A 282 -4.68 -27.92 -7.03
C ARG A 282 -3.62 -27.09 -7.75
N PHE A 283 -2.54 -26.82 -7.03
CA PHE A 283 -1.34 -26.26 -7.63
C PHE A 283 -0.70 -27.28 -8.58
N HIS A 284 -0.28 -26.84 -9.78
CA HIS A 284 0.37 -27.70 -10.77
C HIS A 284 1.84 -27.36 -11.00
N SER A 285 2.13 -26.16 -11.52
CA SER A 285 3.51 -25.71 -11.80
C SER A 285 3.62 -24.19 -11.81
N PHE A 286 4.83 -23.62 -11.85
CA PHE A 286 5.01 -22.16 -11.94
C PHE A 286 4.55 -21.54 -13.28
N GLY A 287 4.44 -22.34 -14.36
CA GLY A 287 3.91 -21.90 -15.66
C GLY A 287 2.38 -21.96 -15.73
N GLU A 288 1.78 -22.93 -15.04
CA GLU A 288 0.33 -23.10 -14.90
C GLU A 288 0.00 -23.28 -13.41
N PRO A 289 -0.13 -22.18 -12.66
CA PRO A 289 -0.15 -22.23 -11.19
C PRO A 289 -1.33 -22.99 -10.63
N TRP A 290 -2.43 -23.10 -11.38
CA TRP A 290 -3.66 -23.64 -10.87
C TRP A 290 -4.41 -24.44 -11.93
N VAL A 291 -4.74 -25.69 -11.58
CA VAL A 291 -5.56 -26.58 -12.41
C VAL A 291 -6.68 -27.19 -11.57
N TYR A 292 -7.75 -27.59 -12.23
CA TYR A 292 -8.91 -28.22 -11.64
C TYR A 292 -9.05 -29.66 -12.11
N ASP A 293 -9.31 -30.52 -11.14
CA ASP A 293 -9.68 -31.92 -11.36
C ASP A 293 -11.15 -32.09 -10.94
N ALA A 294 -11.90 -32.90 -11.67
CA ALA A 294 -13.30 -33.20 -11.37
C ALA A 294 -13.58 -34.70 -11.44
N SER A 295 -14.62 -35.12 -10.72
CA SER A 295 -15.13 -36.49 -10.74
C SER A 295 -16.63 -36.49 -10.86
N ALA A 296 -17.19 -37.41 -11.65
CA ALA A 296 -18.62 -37.66 -11.73
C ALA A 296 -18.88 -39.14 -11.42
N CYS A 297 -19.99 -39.44 -10.74
CA CYS A 297 -20.39 -40.77 -10.31
C CYS A 297 -21.91 -40.93 -10.44
N ASP A 298 -22.36 -42.04 -11.00
CA ASP A 298 -23.74 -42.49 -10.91
C ASP A 298 -23.94 -43.25 -9.61
N ILE A 299 -24.82 -42.75 -8.73
CA ILE A 299 -24.98 -43.32 -7.38
C ILE A 299 -25.58 -44.74 -7.46
N GLU A 300 -26.44 -45.01 -8.44
CA GLU A 300 -27.14 -46.27 -8.57
C GLU A 300 -26.26 -47.41 -9.09
N SER A 301 -25.46 -47.16 -10.14
CA SER A 301 -24.56 -48.16 -10.71
C SER A 301 -23.16 -48.18 -10.08
N GLY A 302 -22.78 -47.13 -9.35
CA GLY A 302 -21.42 -46.96 -8.83
C GLY A 302 -20.37 -46.62 -9.89
N ILE A 303 -20.77 -46.44 -11.16
CA ILE A 303 -19.87 -46.08 -12.25
C ILE A 303 -19.39 -44.64 -12.03
N SER A 304 -18.07 -44.45 -12.07
CA SER A 304 -17.47 -43.13 -11.88
C SER A 304 -16.31 -42.88 -12.83
N CYS A 305 -16.06 -41.60 -13.11
CA CYS A 305 -14.93 -41.16 -13.90
C CYS A 305 -14.31 -39.89 -13.32
N LYS A 306 -13.07 -39.63 -13.71
CA LYS A 306 -12.30 -38.46 -13.26
C LYS A 306 -11.62 -37.79 -14.44
N GLU A 307 -11.65 -36.47 -14.43
CA GLU A 307 -11.00 -35.58 -15.40
C GLU A 307 -10.04 -34.67 -14.66
N ARG A 308 -8.88 -34.38 -15.27
CA ARG A 308 -7.78 -33.66 -14.60
C ARG A 308 -7.11 -32.65 -15.50
N GLY A 309 -6.56 -31.60 -14.89
CA GLY A 309 -5.67 -30.66 -15.58
C GLY A 309 -6.39 -29.56 -16.36
N TYR A 310 -7.59 -29.15 -15.95
CA TYR A 310 -8.34 -28.09 -16.62
C TYR A 310 -8.02 -26.73 -16.01
N HIS A 311 -7.88 -25.69 -16.84
CA HIS A 311 -7.70 -24.31 -16.36
C HIS A 311 -8.98 -23.71 -15.80
N VAL A 312 -10.13 -24.22 -16.26
CA VAL A 312 -11.46 -23.78 -15.86
C VAL A 312 -12.17 -24.93 -15.14
N ARG A 313 -12.65 -24.65 -13.91
CA ARG A 313 -13.34 -25.64 -13.08
C ARG A 313 -14.58 -26.23 -13.77
N TYR A 314 -15.32 -25.39 -14.48
CA TYR A 314 -16.52 -25.78 -15.21
C TYR A 314 -16.21 -26.83 -16.29
N ASP A 315 -15.17 -26.62 -17.10
CA ASP A 315 -14.76 -27.56 -18.14
C ASP A 315 -14.38 -28.92 -17.55
N ALA A 316 -13.74 -28.94 -16.38
CA ALA A 316 -13.42 -30.17 -15.67
C ALA A 316 -14.70 -30.96 -15.33
N VAL A 317 -15.68 -30.28 -14.73
CA VAL A 317 -16.95 -30.90 -14.32
C VAL A 317 -17.77 -31.33 -15.52
N GLN A 318 -17.90 -30.49 -16.55
CA GLN A 318 -18.67 -30.81 -17.76
C GLN A 318 -18.08 -32.03 -18.49
N ASN A 319 -16.77 -32.07 -18.68
CA ASN A 319 -16.13 -33.22 -19.34
C ASN A 319 -16.25 -34.49 -18.51
N ALA A 320 -16.13 -34.40 -17.17
CA ALA A 320 -16.35 -35.55 -16.30
C ALA A 320 -17.79 -36.08 -16.42
N VAL A 321 -18.79 -35.19 -16.43
CA VAL A 321 -20.20 -35.59 -16.58
C VAL A 321 -20.49 -36.16 -17.96
N GLU A 322 -20.00 -35.56 -19.04
CA GLU A 322 -20.21 -36.08 -20.40
C GLU A 322 -19.54 -37.44 -20.62
N LYS A 323 -18.34 -37.63 -20.07
CA LYS A 323 -17.66 -38.93 -20.07
C LYS A 323 -18.45 -39.98 -19.31
N LEU A 324 -18.98 -39.63 -18.14
CA LEU A 324 -19.85 -40.54 -17.38
C LEU A 324 -21.09 -40.93 -18.17
N LYS A 325 -21.76 -39.97 -18.83
CA LYS A 325 -22.92 -40.26 -19.70
C LYS A 325 -22.54 -41.22 -20.82
N GLY A 326 -21.37 -41.04 -21.44
CA GLY A 326 -20.84 -41.96 -22.45
C GLY A 326 -20.67 -43.38 -21.90
N MET A 327 -20.08 -43.52 -20.71
CA MET A 327 -19.89 -44.82 -20.04
C MET A 327 -21.23 -45.48 -19.69
N LEU A 328 -22.19 -44.71 -19.17
CA LEU A 328 -23.52 -45.24 -18.85
C LEU A 328 -24.31 -45.68 -20.09
N LYS A 329 -24.09 -45.02 -21.24
CA LYS A 329 -24.65 -45.45 -22.54
C LYS A 329 -24.02 -46.75 -23.02
N SER A 330 -22.70 -46.90 -22.92
CA SER A 330 -22.01 -48.13 -23.34
C SER A 330 -22.39 -49.36 -22.51
N GLU A 331 -22.74 -49.15 -21.23
CA GLU A 331 -23.22 -50.21 -20.32
C GLU A 331 -24.73 -50.49 -20.48
N GLY A 332 -25.42 -49.84 -21.42
CA GLY A 332 -26.85 -50.03 -21.66
C GLY A 332 -27.77 -49.49 -20.55
N LEU A 333 -27.25 -48.63 -19.68
CA LEU A 333 -27.96 -48.10 -18.50
C LEU A 333 -28.70 -46.78 -18.77
N LEU A 334 -28.49 -46.19 -19.94
CA LEU A 334 -29.22 -45.02 -20.44
C LEU A 334 -29.96 -45.39 -21.72
N TYR A 335 -31.26 -45.67 -21.61
CA TYR A 335 -32.10 -45.94 -22.78
C TYR A 335 -32.26 -44.67 -23.63
N GLU A 336 -32.08 -44.79 -24.94
CA GLU A 336 -32.51 -43.76 -25.89
C GLU A 336 -34.03 -43.86 -26.05
N SER A 337 -34.71 -42.78 -25.68
CA SER A 337 -36.13 -42.54 -25.96
C SER A 337 -36.26 -41.86 -27.30
#